data_AF-A0A3A8Z8L7-F1
#
_entry.id   AF-A0A3A8Z8L7-F1
#
_cell.length_a   1.000
_cell.length_b   1.000
_cell.length_c   1.000
_cell.angle_alpha   90.00
_cell.angle_beta   90.00
_cell.angle_gamma   90.00
#
_symmetry.space_group_name_H-M   'P 1'
#
loop_
_entity.id
_entity.type
_entity.pdbx_description
1 polymer ?
#
loop_
_entity_poly.entity_id
_entity_poly.type
_entity_poly.pdbx_seq_one_letter_code
_entity_poly.pdbx_strand_id
1 'polypeptide(L)'
;MKNQKQTIKCSECGYCSGFRPVGNTRTEFTCTHPDRDYLKNHFHEKRINKMLAFIGFGARYSDVVPIKTAPAWCPKKKTLRKMNQGLARNNREMQ
;
A
#
# COMPACT_ATOMS: atom_id res chain seq x y z
N MET A 1 26.03 -2.40 8.39
CA MET A 1 24.91 -3.21 7.84
C MET A 1 23.98 -2.29 7.06
N LYS A 2 23.64 -2.61 5.81
CA LYS A 2 22.80 -1.76 4.95
C LYS A 2 21.41 -1.63 5.61
N ASN A 3 21.02 -0.42 6.01
CA ASN A 3 19.62 -0.07 6.34
C ASN A 3 18.77 -0.26 5.07
N GLN A 4 18.43 -1.50 4.76
CA GLN A 4 17.47 -1.81 3.71
C GLN A 4 16.14 -1.26 4.20
N LYS A 5 15.76 -0.08 3.70
CA LYS A 5 14.39 0.44 3.82
C LYS A 5 13.47 -0.68 3.34
N GLN A 6 12.89 -1.42 4.28
CA GLN A 6 11.96 -2.49 3.96
C GLN A 6 10.84 -1.88 3.14
N THR A 7 10.88 -2.14 1.84
CA THR A 7 9.96 -1.55 0.90
C THR A 7 8.77 -2.49 0.85
N ILE A 8 7.83 -2.28 1.78
CA ILE A 8 6.58 -3.05 1.81
C ILE A 8 5.93 -2.94 0.44
N LYS A 9 5.47 -4.04 -0.12
CA LYS A 9 4.65 -4.09 -1.33
C LYS A 9 3.17 -4.13 -0.95
N CYS A 10 2.27 -3.52 -1.73
CA CYS A 10 0.82 -3.72 -1.50
C CYS A 10 0.47 -5.19 -1.72
N SER A 11 1.16 -5.91 -2.61
CA SER A 11 0.93 -7.35 -2.76
C SER A 11 1.08 -8.14 -1.44
N GLU A 12 1.84 -7.63 -0.47
CA GLU A 12 2.01 -8.23 0.86
C GLU A 12 1.00 -7.69 1.88
N CYS A 13 0.21 -6.69 1.50
CA CYS A 13 -0.97 -6.30 2.23
C CYS A 13 -2.08 -7.28 1.85
N GLY A 14 -2.46 -8.17 2.77
CA GLY A 14 -3.52 -9.16 2.59
C GLY A 14 -4.93 -8.59 2.32
N TYR A 15 -5.03 -7.28 2.08
CA TYR A 15 -6.23 -6.56 1.67
C TYR A 15 -6.13 -6.06 0.21
N CYS A 16 -5.09 -6.40 -0.55
CA CYS A 16 -5.04 -6.05 -1.98
C CYS A 16 -5.74 -7.17 -2.77
N SER A 17 -6.80 -6.80 -3.50
CA SER A 17 -7.64 -7.72 -4.27
C SER A 17 -7.68 -7.30 -5.74
N GLY A 18 -7.58 -8.29 -6.63
CA GLY A 18 -7.84 -8.12 -8.05
C GLY A 18 -9.33 -8.27 -8.35
N PHE A 19 -9.93 -7.27 -8.96
CA PHE A 19 -11.29 -7.30 -9.49
C PHE A 19 -11.23 -7.30 -11.01
N ARG A 20 -12.04 -8.13 -11.66
CA ARG A 20 -12.16 -8.13 -13.13
C ARG A 20 -13.63 -8.02 -13.51
N PRO A 21 -14.05 -6.87 -14.06
CA PRO A 21 -15.35 -6.77 -14.71
C PRO A 21 -15.43 -7.74 -15.90
N VAL A 22 -16.59 -8.36 -16.09
CA VAL A 22 -16.85 -9.21 -17.25
C VAL A 22 -16.67 -8.38 -18.53
N GLY A 23 -15.87 -8.89 -19.47
CA GLY A 23 -15.53 -8.19 -20.72
C GLY A 23 -14.18 -7.44 -20.72
N ASN A 24 -13.56 -7.21 -19.57
CA ASN A 24 -12.31 -6.44 -19.52
C ASN A 24 -11.07 -7.33 -19.79
N THR A 25 -10.09 -6.86 -20.55
CA THR A 25 -8.88 -7.67 -20.84
C THR A 25 -7.84 -7.63 -19.72
N ARG A 26 -8.02 -6.76 -18.74
CA ARG A 26 -7.10 -6.52 -17.62
C ARG A 26 -7.80 -6.72 -16.28
N THR A 27 -7.03 -7.11 -15.28
CA THR A 27 -7.48 -7.17 -13.88
C THR A 27 -7.19 -5.84 -13.21
N GLU A 28 -8.18 -5.28 -12.53
CA GLU A 28 -8.08 -4.05 -11.74
C GLU A 28 -7.66 -4.40 -10.31
N PHE A 29 -6.55 -3.84 -9.86
CA PHE A 29 -6.09 -4.06 -8.50
C PHE A 29 -6.49 -2.90 -7.61
N THR A 30 -7.13 -3.23 -6.50
CA THR A 30 -7.55 -2.28 -5.48
C THR A 30 -7.13 -2.77 -4.10
N CYS A 31 -6.95 -1.86 -3.16
CA CYS A 31 -6.61 -2.19 -1.79
C CYS A 31 -7.81 -1.92 -0.86
N THR A 32 -8.52 -2.96 -0.47
CA THR A 32 -9.70 -2.91 0.41
C THR A 32 -9.32 -2.89 1.89
N HIS A 33 -8.38 -2.02 2.26
CA HIS A 33 -8.02 -1.83 3.66
C HIS A 33 -9.22 -1.32 4.49
N PRO A 34 -9.35 -1.78 5.75
CA PRO A 34 -10.39 -1.30 6.67
C PRO A 34 -10.21 0.18 7.03
N ASP A 35 -8.98 0.69 7.04
CA ASP A 35 -8.64 2.10 7.27
C ASP A 35 -8.98 3.00 6.06
N ARG A 36 -10.25 3.01 5.63
CA ARG A 36 -10.73 3.85 4.51
C ARG A 36 -10.62 5.34 4.81
N ASP A 37 -10.81 5.78 6.05
CA ASP A 37 -10.66 7.18 6.44
C ASP A 37 -9.24 7.71 6.23
N TYR A 38 -8.23 6.89 6.54
CA TYR A 38 -6.83 7.26 6.29
C TYR A 38 -6.57 7.44 4.80
N LEU A 39 -7.07 6.51 3.99
CA LEU A 39 -7.00 6.57 2.53
C LEU A 39 -7.69 7.82 1.99
N LYS A 40 -8.90 8.12 2.46
CA LYS A 40 -9.69 9.30 2.06
C LYS A 40 -8.98 10.60 2.41
N ASN A 41 -8.50 10.73 3.65
CA ASN A 41 -7.75 11.91 4.09
C ASN A 41 -6.47 12.08 3.28
N HIS A 42 -5.71 11.00 3.04
CA HIS A 42 -4.48 11.09 2.25
C HIS A 42 -4.73 11.48 0.80
N PHE A 43 -5.78 10.92 0.16
CA PHE A 43 -6.16 11.30 -1.20
C PHE A 43 -6.60 12.76 -1.26
N HIS A 44 -7.34 13.23 -0.27
CA HIS A 44 -7.78 14.62 -0.18
C HIS A 44 -6.60 15.58 0.03
N GLU A 45 -5.73 15.31 1.01
CA GLU A 45 -4.52 16.09 1.30
C GLU A 45 -3.57 16.17 0.09
N LYS A 46 -3.44 15.07 -0.66
CA LYS A 46 -2.58 14.99 -1.84
C LYS A 46 -3.29 15.34 -3.15
N ARG A 47 -4.56 15.76 -3.10
CA ARG A 47 -5.41 16.10 -4.26
C ARG A 47 -5.40 15.01 -5.34
N ILE A 48 -5.50 13.75 -4.94
CA ILE A 48 -5.49 12.60 -5.84
C ILE A 48 -6.92 12.37 -6.36
N ASN A 49 -7.18 12.73 -7.62
CA ASN A 49 -8.45 12.49 -8.31
C ASN A 49 -8.52 11.09 -8.96
N LYS A 50 -8.10 10.05 -8.25
CA LYS A 50 -8.23 8.66 -8.69
C LYS A 50 -9.21 7.92 -7.79
N MET A 51 -9.74 6.80 -8.27
CA MET A 51 -10.54 5.90 -7.46
C MET A 51 -9.77 5.54 -6.17
N LEU A 52 -10.48 5.64 -5.04
CA LEU A 52 -9.91 5.36 -3.73
C LEU A 52 -9.32 3.96 -3.68
N ALA A 53 -8.11 3.87 -3.17
CA ALA A 53 -7.34 2.63 -3.05
C ALA A 53 -7.08 1.89 -4.38
N PHE A 54 -7.27 2.55 -5.52
CA PHE A 54 -6.90 2.01 -6.81
C PHE A 54 -5.38 1.92 -6.95
N ILE A 55 -4.89 0.74 -7.29
CA ILE A 55 -3.46 0.46 -7.44
C ILE A 55 -3.06 0.59 -8.91
N GLY A 56 -3.79 -0.08 -9.80
CA GLY A 56 -3.47 -0.14 -11.22
C GLY A 56 -4.07 -1.35 -11.92
N PHE A 57 -3.77 -1.48 -13.21
CA PHE A 57 -4.17 -2.63 -14.02
C PHE A 57 -3.00 -3.61 -14.14
N GLY A 58 -3.26 -4.90 -13.93
CA GLY A 58 -2.27 -5.95 -14.19
C GLY A 58 -2.69 -6.88 -15.33
N ALA A 59 -1.88 -7.92 -15.52
CA ALA A 59 -2.08 -8.91 -16.57
C ALA A 59 -3.39 -9.69 -16.38
N ARG A 60 -3.92 -10.22 -17.48
CA ARG A 60 -5.16 -10.99 -17.50
C ARG A 60 -5.02 -12.25 -16.63
N TYR A 61 -5.97 -12.48 -15.73
CA TYR A 61 -5.97 -13.60 -14.76
C TYR A 61 -4.72 -13.65 -13.86
N SER A 62 -3.98 -12.55 -13.76
CA SER A 62 -2.86 -12.48 -12.84
C SER A 62 -3.35 -11.95 -11.50
N ASP A 63 -2.88 -12.56 -10.42
CA ASP A 63 -2.95 -12.02 -9.07
C ASP A 63 -1.74 -11.13 -8.74
N VAL A 64 -0.85 -10.94 -9.72
CA VAL A 64 0.35 -10.11 -9.57
C VAL A 64 -0.06 -8.65 -9.63
N VAL A 65 -0.10 -8.02 -8.46
CA VAL A 65 -0.28 -6.57 -8.34
C VAL A 65 0.86 -5.87 -9.10
N PRO A 66 0.58 -4.95 -10.04
CA PRO A 66 1.57 -4.38 -10.96
C PRO A 66 2.57 -3.42 -10.30
N ILE A 67 2.65 -3.40 -8.97
CA ILE A 67 3.49 -2.46 -8.22
C ILE A 67 4.63 -3.19 -7.54
N LYS A 68 5.85 -2.69 -7.75
CA LYS A 68 7.03 -3.17 -7.05
C LYS A 68 7.10 -2.68 -5.59
N THR A 69 6.31 -1.66 -5.24
CA THR A 69 6.32 -1.01 -3.92
C THR A 69 4.90 -0.61 -3.51
N ALA A 70 4.59 -0.62 -2.21
CA ALA A 70 3.31 -0.18 -1.68
C ALA A 70 3.14 1.34 -1.91
N PRO A 71 1.95 1.79 -2.34
CA PRO A 71 1.67 3.21 -2.51
C PRO A 71 1.87 3.95 -1.18
N ALA A 72 2.18 5.24 -1.24
CA ALA A 72 2.41 6.05 -0.04
C ALA A 72 1.21 6.07 0.92
N TRP A 73 0.00 5.95 0.37
CA TRP A 73 -1.26 5.92 1.09
C TRP A 73 -1.62 4.57 1.72
N CYS A 74 -0.83 3.50 1.53
CA CYS A 74 -1.14 2.20 2.11
C CYS A 74 -1.00 2.23 3.64
N PRO A 75 -2.06 1.96 4.43
CA PRO A 75 -2.02 1.89 5.90
C PRO A 75 -0.87 1.05 6.46
N LYS A 76 -0.58 -0.12 5.87
CA LYS A 76 0.52 -1.00 6.32
C LYS A 76 1.89 -0.30 6.29
N LYS A 77 2.08 0.61 5.33
CA LYS A 77 3.29 1.43 5.21
C LYS A 77 3.41 2.47 6.34
N LYS A 78 2.30 3.02 6.82
CA LYS A 78 2.25 3.92 7.98
C LYS A 78 2.61 3.19 9.27
N THR A 79 2.07 1.98 9.47
CA THR A 79 2.39 1.15 10.65
C THR A 79 3.87 0.82 10.72
N LEU A 80 4.50 0.48 9.59
CA LEU A 80 5.95 0.26 9.52
C LEU A 80 6.75 1.52 9.84
N ARG A 81 6.31 2.70 9.38
CA ARG A 81 6.98 3.97 9.76
C ARG A 81 6.92 4.22 11.26
N LYS A 82 5.78 3.97 11.90
CA LYS A 82 5.63 4.11 13.36
C LYS A 82 6.49 3.10 14.14
N MET A 83 6.52 1.83 13.71
CA MET A 83 7.36 0.80 14.33
C MET A 83 8.86 1.14 14.24
N ASN A 84 9.32 1.59 13.08
CA ASN A 84 10.72 2.01 12.92
C ASN A 84 11.08 3.25 13.75
N GLN A 85 10.14 4.20 13.93
CA GLN A 85 10.36 5.36 14.80
C GLN A 85 10.43 4.98 16.28
N GLY A 86 9.60 4.02 16.71
CA GLY A 86 9.66 3.46 18.07
C GLY A 86 10.96 2.70 18.32
N LEU A 87 11.40 1.88 17.36
CA LEU A 87 12.68 1.15 17.46
C LEU A 87 13.88 2.11 17.50
N ALA A 88 13.85 3.19 16.69
CA ALA A 88 14.90 4.20 16.69
C ALA A 88 14.96 5.03 17.99
N ARG A 89 13.84 5.19 18.70
CA ARG A 89 13.80 5.83 20.04
C ARG A 89 14.37 4.91 21.11
N ASN A 90 13.92 3.65 21.17
CA ASN A 90 14.39 2.69 22.18
C ASN A 90 15.92 2.45 22.10
N ASN A 91 16.50 2.39 20.89
CA ASN A 91 17.95 2.24 20.73
C ASN A 91 18.77 3.46 21.17
N ARG A 92 18.13 4.63 21.37
CA ARG A 92 18.80 5.87 21.78
C ARG A 92 18.72 6.11 23.30
N GLU A 93 17.81 5.42 24.00
CA GLU A 93 17.68 5.46 25.46
C GLU A 93 18.53 4.38 26.18
N MET A 94 19.14 3.46 25.42
CA MET A 94 20.00 2.38 25.93
C MET A 94 21.52 2.68 25.74
N GLN A 95 21.89 3.93 25.43
CA GLN A 95 23.27 4.44 25.35
C GLN A 95 23.49 5.50 26.41
#